data_AF-A0A381EZX2-F1
#
_entry.id   AF-A0A381EZX2-F1
#
_cell.length_a   1.000
_cell.length_b   1.000
_cell.length_c   1.000
_cell.angle_alpha   90.00
_cell.angle_beta   90.00
_cell.angle_gamma   90.00
#
_symmetry.space_group_name_H-M   'P 1'
#
loop_
_entity.id
_entity.type
_entity.pdbx_description
1 polymer ?
#
loop_
_entity_poly.entity_id
_entity_poly.type
_entity_poly.pdbx_seq_one_letter_code
_entity_poly.pdbx_strand_id
1 'polypeptide(L)' 'MELLTLLLSDDVGRLSLMTIVVATLVACGALWVIFRNINKPGK' A
#
# COMPACT_ATOMS: atom_id res chain seq x y z
N MET A 1 -18.67 -17.92 17.06
CA MET A 1 -17.36 -17.57 16.49
C MET A 1 -17.23 -17.99 15.02
N GLU A 2 -18.32 -18.28 14.30
CA GLU A 2 -18.25 -18.55 12.85
C GLU A 2 -18.72 -17.34 12.02
N LEU A 3 -19.72 -16.58 12.51
CA LEU A 3 -20.21 -15.37 11.85
C LEU A 3 -19.25 -14.18 11.89
N LEU A 4 -18.47 -14.04 12.97
CA LEU A 4 -17.52 -12.94 13.11
C LEU A 4 -16.35 -13.09 12.13
N THR A 5 -15.90 -14.32 11.92
CA THR A 5 -14.89 -14.69 10.91
C THR A 5 -15.45 -14.51 9.51
N LEU A 6 -16.72 -14.88 9.25
CA LEU A 6 -17.36 -14.68 7.95
C LEU A 6 -17.51 -13.19 7.57
N LEU A 7 -17.88 -12.32 8.51
CA LEU A 7 -18.02 -10.86 8.30
C LEU A 7 -16.67 -10.14 8.17
N LEU A 8 -15.63 -10.63 8.86
CA LEU A 8 -14.28 -10.07 8.75
C LEU A 8 -13.55 -10.55 7.48
N SER A 9 -13.90 -11.73 6.95
CA SER A 9 -13.06 -12.46 6.00
C SER A 9 -13.25 -12.08 4.52
N ASP A 10 -14.39 -11.55 4.09
CA ASP A 10 -14.60 -11.33 2.64
C ASP A 10 -14.44 -9.86 2.22
N ASP A 11 -15.30 -8.94 2.65
CA ASP A 11 -15.21 -7.54 2.19
C ASP A 11 -14.20 -6.71 2.99
N VAL A 12 -14.18 -6.86 4.33
CA VAL A 12 -13.32 -6.06 5.22
C VAL A 12 -11.86 -6.50 5.08
N GLY A 13 -11.59 -7.80 5.04
CA GLY A 13 -10.26 -8.36 4.81
C GLY A 13 -9.69 -7.96 3.45
N ARG A 14 -10.51 -8.01 2.39
CA ARG A 14 -10.09 -7.63 1.04
C ARG A 14 -9.88 -6.12 0.89
N LEU A 15 -10.73 -5.30 1.51
CA LEU A 15 -10.56 -3.85 1.56
C LEU A 15 -9.27 -3.46 2.32
N SER A 16 -9.00 -4.13 3.43
CA SER A 16 -7.76 -3.95 4.21
C SER A 16 -6.53 -4.30 3.38
N LEU A 17 -6.52 -5.46 2.73
CA LEU A 17 -5.42 -5.88 1.85
C LEU A 17 -5.21 -4.91 0.68
N MET A 18 -6.28 -4.49 0.00
CA MET A 18 -6.20 -3.50 -1.08
C MET A 18 -5.62 -2.17 -0.57
N THR A 19 -6.02 -1.73 0.61
CA THR A 19 -5.51 -0.50 1.23
C THR A 19 -4.01 -0.61 1.51
N ILE A 20 -3.56 -1.75 2.05
CA ILE A 20 -2.14 -2.02 2.31
C ILE A 20 -1.33 -2.02 1.01
N VAL A 21 -1.84 -2.65 -0.05
CA VAL A 21 -1.18 -2.71 -1.36
C VAL A 21 -1.05 -1.31 -1.95
N VAL A 22 -2.13 -0.52 -1.95
CA VAL A 22 -2.12 0.86 -2.45
C VAL A 22 -1.16 1.74 -1.64
N ALA A 23 -1.20 1.65 -0.31
CA ALA A 23 -0.30 2.40 0.57
C ALA A 23 1.17 2.06 0.28
N THR A 24 1.47 0.78 0.06
CA THR A 24 2.83 0.31 -0.28
C THR A 24 3.28 0.86 -1.64
N LEU A 25 2.42 0.83 -2.66
CA LEU A 25 2.73 1.37 -3.98
C LEU A 25 2.99 2.88 -3.94
N VAL A 26 2.18 3.63 -3.18
CA VAL A 26 2.36 5.08 -2.99
C VAL A 26 3.68 5.36 -2.27
N ALA A 27 4.00 4.62 -1.20
CA ALA A 27 5.25 4.76 -0.47
C ALA A 27 6.46 4.47 -1.38
N CYS A 28 6.43 3.38 -2.15
CA CYS A 28 7.48 3.05 -3.12
C CYS A 28 7.63 4.14 -4.20
N GLY A 29 6.52 4.65 -4.74
CA GLY A 29 6.53 5.74 -5.72
C GLY A 29 7.13 7.02 -5.15
N ALA A 30 6.76 7.40 -3.92
CA ALA A 30 7.32 8.56 -3.24
C ALA A 30 8.83 8.43 -3.00
N LEU A 31 9.27 7.28 -2.48
CA LEU A 31 10.69 6.98 -2.29
C LEU A 31 11.45 7.01 -3.61
N TRP A 32 10.87 6.46 -4.69
CA TRP A 32 11.46 6.48 -6.02
C TRP A 32 11.62 7.91 -6.56
N VAL A 33 10.60 8.77 -6.40
CA VAL A 33 10.66 10.16 -6.83
C VAL A 33 11.72 10.94 -6.05
N ILE A 34 11.80 10.75 -4.73
CA ILE A 34 12.83 11.35 -3.88
C ILE A 34 14.21 10.88 -4.32
N PHE A 35 14.41 9.57 -4.47
CA PHE A 35 15.67 8.99 -4.90
C PHE A 35 16.05 9.47 -6.31
N ARG A 36 15.11 9.53 -7.24
CA ARG A 36 15.32 10.07 -8.58
C ARG A 36 15.71 11.55 -8.52
N ASN A 37 15.11 12.34 -7.63
CA ASN A 37 15.43 13.75 -7.51
C ASN A 37 16.81 14.00 -6.88
N ILE A 38 17.20 13.18 -5.89
CA ILE A 38 18.52 13.25 -5.24
C ILE A 38 19.62 12.76 -6.19
N ASN A 39 19.38 11.68 -6.93
CA ASN A 39 20.34 11.09 -7.86
C ASN A 39 20.25 11.69 -9.27
N LYS A 40 19.67 12.87 -9.45
CA LYS A 40 19.87 13.62 -10.70
C LYS A 40 21.36 14.02 -10.75
N PRO A 41 22.16 13.49 -11.69
CA PRO A 41 23.51 13.98 -11.87
C PRO A 41 23.43 15.40 -12.44
N GLY A 42 23.90 16.37 -11.65
CA GLY A 42 24.16 17.74 -12.10
C GLY A 42 22.94 18.67 -12.14
N LYS A 43 22.80 19.49 -11.11
CA LYS A 43 22.66 20.92 -11.35
C LYS A 43 24.07 21.51 -11.47
#